data_AF-A0A2E9UMS5-F1
#
_entry.id   AF-A0A2E9UMS5-F1
#
_cell.length_a   1.000
_cell.length_b   1.000
_cell.length_c   1.000
_cell.angle_alpha   90.00
_cell.angle_beta   90.00
_cell.angle_gamma   90.00
#
_symmetry.space_group_name_H-M   'P 1'
#
loop_
_entity.id
_entity.type
_entity.pdbx_description
1 polymer ?
#
loop_
_entity_poly.entity_id
_entity_poly.type
_entity_poly.pdbx_seq_one_letter_code
_entity_poly.pdbx_strand_id
1 'polypeptide(L)' 'MSLSNVMLIDPETGNAGRTGQKVLEDGTKVRVVKSGKRS' A
#
# COMPACT_ATOMS: atom_id res chain seq x y z
N MET A 1 5.37 -10.56 -18.83
CA MET A 1 4.37 -10.06 -17.87
C MET A 1 4.79 -8.66 -17.43
N SER A 2 3.92 -7.65 -17.51
CA SER A 2 4.25 -6.28 -17.05
C SER A 2 3.90 -6.08 -15.58
N LEU A 3 4.76 -5.40 -14.83
CA LEU A 3 4.51 -5.05 -13.43
C LEU A 3 3.33 -4.09 -13.26
N SER A 4 2.98 -3.33 -14.30
CA SER A 4 1.79 -2.47 -14.30
C SER A 4 0.47 -3.25 -14.22
N ASN A 5 0.50 -4.55 -14.51
CA ASN A 5 -0.68 -5.41 -14.56
C ASN A 5 -0.85 -6.25 -13.28
N VAL A 6 -0.09 -5.97 -12.22
CA VAL A 6 -0.20 -6.64 -10.92
C VAL A 6 -0.39 -5.62 -9.79
N MET A 7 -0.93 -6.08 -8.66
CA MET A 7 -1.18 -5.26 -7.47
C MET A 7 -0.71 -6.00 -6.22
N LEU A 8 -0.38 -5.24 -5.17
CA LEU A 8 -0.02 -5.81 -3.87
C LEU A 8 -1.28 -6.22 -3.12
N ILE A 9 -1.21 -7.37 -2.45
CA ILE A 9 -2.23 -7.84 -1.53
C ILE A 9 -1.92 -7.29 -0.14
N ASP A 10 -2.95 -6.72 0.48
CA ASP A 10 -2.96 -6.40 1.89
C ASP A 10 -3.01 -7.71 2.71
N PRO A 11 -1.98 -8.05 3.50
CA PRO A 11 -1.98 -9.28 4.27
C PRO A 11 -3.03 -9.30 5.38
N GLU A 12 -3.51 -8.15 5.85
CA GLU A 12 -4.50 -8.07 6.93
C GLU A 12 -5.91 -8.36 6.42
N THR A 13 -6.23 -7.90 5.20
CA THR A 13 -7.58 -7.99 4.64
C THR A 13 -7.71 -8.96 3.46
N GLY A 14 -6.60 -9.41 2.89
CA GLY A 14 -6.55 -10.23 1.68
C GLY A 14 -6.89 -9.47 0.39
N ASN A 15 -7.15 -8.16 0.46
CA ASN A 15 -7.59 -7.38 -0.70
C ASN A 15 -6.42 -6.78 -1.47
N ALA A 16 -6.56 -6.66 -2.79
CA ALA A 16 -5.61 -5.93 -3.61
C ALA A 16 -5.77 -4.42 -3.43
N GLY A 17 -4.66 -3.70 -3.20
CA GLY A 17 -4.69 -2.26 -2.98
C GLY A 17 -3.50 -1.48 -3.55
N ARG A 18 -3.72 -0.20 -3.85
CA ARG A 18 -2.62 0.72 -4.20
C ARG A 18 -1.81 1.06 -2.95
N THR A 19 -0.50 1.16 -3.08
CA THR A 19 0.37 1.55 -1.97
C THR A 19 0.67 3.06 -1.95
N GLY A 20 0.89 3.58 -0.75
CA GLY A 20 1.50 4.86 -0.45
C GLY A 20 2.74 4.65 0.42
N GLN A 21 3.39 5.75 0.80
CA GLN A 21 4.53 5.74 1.71
C GLN A 21 4.17 6.53 2.97
N LYS A 22 4.60 6.07 4.13
CA LYS A 22 4.45 6.74 5.42
C LYS A 22 5.79 6.66 6.16
N VAL A 23 6.14 7.72 6.88
CA VAL A 23 7.25 7.69 7.84
C VAL A 23 6.64 7.48 9.23
N LEU A 24 7.16 6.51 9.96
CA LEU A 24 6.74 6.19 11.33
C LEU A 24 7.49 7.10 12.33
N GLU A 25 7.09 7.05 13.60
CA GLU A 25 7.64 7.89 14.66
C GLU A 25 9.13 7.64 14.92
N ASP A 26 9.59 6.42 14.66
CA ASP A 26 10.99 6.01 14.73
C ASP A 26 11.83 6.48 13.52
N GLY A 27 11.22 7.20 12.58
CA GLY A 27 11.85 7.66 11.34
C GLY A 27 11.86 6.62 10.22
N THR A 28 11.34 5.41 10.44
CA THR A 28 11.32 4.35 9.44
C THR A 28 10.29 4.64 8.35
N LYS A 29 10.71 4.54 7.08
CA LYS A 29 9.83 4.70 5.92
C LYS A 29 9.23 3.37 5.51
N VAL A 30 7.90 3.27 5.56
CA VAL A 30 7.15 2.05 5.24
C VAL A 30 6.15 2.28 4.11
N ARG A 31 5.77 1.19 3.43
CA ARG A 31 4.65 1.19 2.48
C ARG A 31 3.36 0.88 3.23
N VAL A 32 2.31 1.60 2.89
CA VAL A 32 0.97 1.42 3.47
C VAL A 32 -0.06 1.28 2.37
N VAL A 33 -1.14 0.54 2.60
CA VAL A 33 -2.26 0.45 1.66
C VAL A 33 -3.04 1.77 1.70
N LYS A 34 -3.35 2.35 0.54
CA LYS A 34 -4.18 3.55 0.46
C LYS A 34 -5.64 3.15 0.71
N SER A 35 -6.13 3.45 1.91
CA SER A 35 -7.57 3.42 2.22
C SER A 35 -8.34 4.32 1.25
N GLY A 36 -9.46 3.82 0.73
CA GLY A 36 -10.22 4.39 -0.39
C GLY A 36 -10.95 5.71 -0.12
N LYS A 37 -10.43 6.63 0.71
CA LYS A 37 -10.91 8.03 0.70
C LYS A 37 -9.95 8.88 -0.12
N ARG A 38 -10.26 8.99 -1.42
CA ARG A 38 -9.92 10.20 -2.16
C ARG A 38 -10.77 11.32 -1.55
N SER A 39 -10.13 12.26 -0.86
CA SER A 39 -10.72 13.58 -0.58
C SER A 39 -11.08 14.27 -1.88
#